data_AF-A0A7W6TKN3-F1
#
_entry.id   AF-A0A7W6TKN3-F1
#
_cell.length_a   1.000
_cell.length_b   1.000
_cell.length_c   1.000
_cell.angle_alpha   90.00
_cell.angle_beta   90.00
_cell.angle_gamma   90.00
#
_symmetry.space_group_name_H-M   'P 1'
#
loop_
_entity.id
_entity.type
_entity.pdbx_description
1 polymer ?
#
loop_
_entity_poly.entity_id
_entity_poly.type
_entity_poly.pdbx_seq_one_letter_code
_entity_poly.pdbx_strand_id
1 'polypeptide(L)'
;MDNRINEIRRTIRALRVSMREAEAIMHEQINRDEDCSFVAQEVIKMRSVMSLLAKERIALGDHEPIVVNNFFIPRRRPTRKPVTALSPTADSVFRPRVVARV
;
A
#
# COMPACT_ATOMS: atom_id res chain seq x y z
N MET A 1 14.84 -28.61 7.75
CA MET A 1 13.49 -28.71 7.15
C MET A 1 12.54 -28.33 8.26
N ASP A 2 12.33 -27.03 8.40
CA ASP A 2 11.78 -26.50 9.63
C ASP A 2 10.27 -26.45 9.45
N ASN A 3 9.59 -27.47 9.98
CA ASN A 3 8.14 -27.61 9.88
C ASN A 3 7.41 -26.28 10.13
N ARG A 4 7.90 -25.52 11.11
CA ARG A 4 7.42 -24.19 11.46
C ARG A 4 7.53 -23.15 10.34
N ILE A 5 8.64 -23.10 9.59
CA ILE A 5 8.77 -22.17 8.44
C ILE A 5 7.75 -22.54 7.37
N ASN A 6 7.57 -23.84 7.09
CA ASN A 6 6.60 -24.31 6.10
C ASN A 6 5.15 -23.99 6.51
N GLU A 7 4.82 -24.14 7.79
CA GLU A 7 3.52 -23.76 8.35
C GLU A 7 3.29 -22.25 8.24
N ILE A 8 4.25 -21.41 8.61
CA ILE A 8 4.15 -19.96 8.47
C ILE A 8 3.95 -19.57 7.01
N ARG A 9 4.71 -20.17 6.07
CA ARG A 9 4.54 -19.93 4.63
C ARG A 9 3.15 -20.33 4.16
N ARG A 10 2.60 -21.46 4.63
CA ARG A 10 1.25 -21.91 4.29
C ARG A 10 0.19 -20.95 4.83
N THR A 11 0.30 -20.53 6.07
CA THR A 11 -0.63 -19.59 6.71
C THR A 11 -0.58 -18.23 6.03
N ILE A 12 0.61 -17.71 5.70
CA ILE A 12 0.75 -16.46 4.93
C ILE A 12 0.07 -16.57 3.56
N ARG A 13 0.24 -17.70 2.84
CA ARG A 13 -0.43 -17.90 1.55
C ARG A 13 -1.96 -17.86 1.69
N ALA A 14 -2.50 -18.61 2.64
CA ALA A 14 -3.95 -18.64 2.90
C ALA A 14 -4.48 -17.25 3.29
N LEU A 15 -3.81 -16.58 4.23
CA LEU A 15 -4.20 -15.24 4.69
C LEU A 15 -4.18 -14.21 3.56
N ARG A 16 -3.21 -14.29 2.63
CA ARG A 16 -3.19 -13.40 1.44
C ARG A 16 -4.38 -13.61 0.51
N VAL A 17 -4.88 -14.84 0.38
CA VAL A 17 -6.09 -15.12 -0.41
C VAL A 17 -7.30 -14.47 0.28
N SER A 18 -7.50 -14.73 1.56
CA SER A 18 -8.61 -14.13 2.33
C SER A 18 -8.56 -12.60 2.36
N MET A 19 -7.37 -12.01 2.50
CA MET A 19 -7.19 -10.56 2.45
C MET A 19 -7.66 -9.98 1.11
N ARG A 20 -7.33 -10.64 -0.01
CA ARG A 20 -7.73 -10.17 -1.34
C ARG A 20 -9.23 -10.32 -1.58
N GLU A 21 -9.84 -11.38 -1.09
CA GLU A 21 -11.29 -11.56 -1.15
C GLU A 21 -12.01 -10.45 -0.37
N ALA A 22 -11.55 -10.14 0.85
CA ALA A 22 -12.10 -9.02 1.61
C ALA A 22 -11.89 -7.66 0.92
N GLU A 23 -10.73 -7.43 0.31
CA GLU A 23 -10.48 -6.21 -0.48
C GLU A 23 -11.40 -6.12 -1.71
N ALA A 24 -11.72 -7.24 -2.36
CA ALA A 24 -12.66 -7.28 -3.47
C ALA A 24 -14.09 -6.91 -3.02
N ILE A 25 -14.55 -7.49 -1.91
CA ILE A 25 -15.84 -7.16 -1.30
C ILE A 25 -15.90 -5.67 -0.91
N MET A 26 -14.83 -5.15 -0.29
CA MET A 26 -14.73 -3.74 0.08
C MET A 26 -14.81 -2.83 -1.15
N HIS A 27 -14.12 -3.18 -2.25
CA HIS A 27 -14.22 -2.43 -3.50
C HIS A 27 -15.64 -2.44 -4.09
N GLU A 28 -16.35 -3.56 -4.02
CA GLU A 28 -17.74 -3.62 -4.46
C GLU A 28 -18.66 -2.72 -3.62
N GLN A 29 -18.51 -2.74 -2.29
CA GLN A 29 -19.26 -1.87 -1.38
C GLN A 29 -18.99 -0.39 -1.68
N ILE A 30 -17.72 -0.01 -1.88
CA ILE A 30 -17.34 1.35 -2.26
C ILE A 30 -17.98 1.75 -3.59
N ASN A 31 -17.97 0.86 -4.59
CA ASN A 31 -18.57 1.16 -5.89
C ASN A 31 -20.10 1.30 -5.84
N ARG A 32 -20.74 0.77 -4.79
CA ARG A 32 -22.19 0.88 -4.53
C ARG A 32 -22.52 1.99 -3.52
N ASP A 33 -21.54 2.77 -3.07
CA ASP A 33 -21.68 3.75 -2.00
C ASP A 33 -22.27 3.16 -0.69
N GLU A 34 -21.96 1.89 -0.43
CA GLU A 34 -22.37 1.17 0.79
C GLU A 34 -21.36 1.39 1.94
N ASP A 35 -21.81 1.22 3.19
CA ASP A 35 -20.89 1.22 4.33
C ASP A 35 -19.94 0.02 4.26
N CYS A 36 -18.64 0.32 4.19
CA CYS A 36 -17.57 -0.66 4.14
C CYS A 36 -16.77 -0.79 5.45
N SER A 37 -17.21 -0.10 6.52
CA SER A 37 -16.50 -0.02 7.80
C SER A 37 -16.17 -1.40 8.40
N PHE A 38 -17.12 -2.34 8.35
CA PHE A 38 -16.96 -3.70 8.84
C PHE A 38 -15.86 -4.47 8.09
N VAL A 39 -15.90 -4.44 6.75
CA VAL A 39 -14.90 -5.14 5.92
C VAL A 39 -13.53 -4.48 6.07
N ALA A 40 -13.47 -3.15 6.16
CA ALA A 40 -12.24 -2.40 6.40
C ALA A 40 -11.59 -2.79 7.74
N GLN A 41 -12.38 -2.91 8.82
CA GLN A 41 -11.89 -3.39 10.11
C GLN A 41 -11.31 -4.80 10.02
N GLU A 42 -11.97 -5.71 9.29
CA GLU A 42 -11.48 -7.07 9.11
C GLU A 42 -10.17 -7.13 8.32
N VAL A 43 -10.04 -6.31 7.27
CA VAL A 43 -8.77 -6.15 6.53
C VAL A 43 -7.64 -5.66 7.45
N ILE A 44 -7.93 -4.71 8.36
CA ILE A 44 -6.94 -4.22 9.34
C ILE A 44 -6.52 -5.33 10.30
N LYS A 45 -7.45 -6.16 10.81
CA LYS A 45 -7.11 -7.31 11.66
C LYS A 45 -6.21 -8.30 10.91
N MET A 46 -6.57 -8.65 9.68
CA MET A 46 -5.75 -9.54 8.86
C MET A 46 -4.35 -8.98 8.60
N ARG A 47 -4.21 -7.66 8.38
CA ARG A 47 -2.90 -6.99 8.26
C ARG A 47 -2.05 -7.13 9.51
N SER A 48 -2.66 -7.03 10.71
CA SER A 48 -1.95 -7.24 11.97
C SER A 48 -1.42 -8.67 12.08
N VAL A 49 -2.25 -9.68 11.77
CA VAL A 49 -1.83 -11.09 11.76
C VAL A 49 -0.71 -11.33 10.75
N MET A 50 -0.84 -10.78 9.53
CA MET A 50 0.18 -10.86 8.49
C MET A 50 1.52 -10.28 8.94
N SER A 51 1.50 -9.15 9.65
CA SER A 51 2.71 -8.50 10.18
C SER A 51 3.43 -9.40 11.18
N LEU A 52 2.69 -10.06 12.08
CA LEU A 52 3.28 -10.99 13.06
C LEU A 52 3.91 -12.20 12.38
N LEU A 53 3.20 -12.84 11.46
CA LEU A 53 3.72 -13.98 10.69
C LEU A 53 4.95 -13.60 9.87
N ALA A 54 4.97 -12.40 9.27
CA ALA A 54 6.11 -11.91 8.51
C ALA A 54 7.34 -11.67 9.40
N LYS A 55 7.16 -11.11 10.61
CA LYS A 55 8.25 -10.92 11.57
C LYS A 55 8.82 -12.26 12.03
N GLU A 56 7.97 -13.22 12.36
CA GLU A 56 8.38 -14.55 12.79
C GLU A 56 9.15 -15.28 11.69
N ARG A 57 8.64 -15.22 10.46
CA ARG A 57 9.31 -15.77 9.28
C ARG A 57 10.72 -15.22 9.09
N ILE A 58 10.87 -13.90 9.21
CA ILE A 58 12.18 -13.22 9.11
C ILE A 58 13.10 -13.66 10.25
N ALA A 59 12.59 -13.79 11.47
CA ALA A 59 13.36 -14.25 12.62
C ALA A 59 13.86 -15.70 12.45
N LEU A 60 13.13 -16.52 11.69
CA LEU A 60 13.54 -17.88 11.31
C LEU A 60 14.47 -17.93 10.09
N GLY A 61 14.88 -16.78 9.54
CA GLY A 61 15.82 -16.70 8.42
C GLY A 61 15.21 -16.95 7.04
N ASP A 62 13.88 -17.04 6.93
CA ASP A 62 13.21 -17.18 5.63
C ASP A 62 12.94 -15.80 5.01
N HIS A 63 13.74 -15.45 3.99
CA HIS A 63 13.62 -14.20 3.24
C HIS A 63 13.01 -14.38 1.84
N GLU A 64 12.78 -15.62 1.39
CA GLU A 64 12.32 -15.93 0.03
C GLU A 64 10.86 -15.49 -0.26
N PRO A 65 10.58 -14.62 -1.24
CA PRO A 65 9.23 -14.11 -1.49
C PRO A 65 8.16 -15.21 -1.54
N ILE A 66 7.06 -14.98 -0.81
CA ILE A 66 5.88 -15.85 -0.88
C ILE A 66 5.00 -15.32 -2.00
N VAL A 67 5.05 -15.95 -3.17
CA VAL A 67 4.22 -15.57 -4.32
C VAL A 67 2.86 -16.25 -4.23
N VAL A 68 1.79 -15.48 -4.42
CA VAL A 68 0.41 -15.99 -4.57
C VAL A 68 -0.11 -15.46 -5.89
N ASN A 69 -0.51 -16.34 -6.80
CA ASN A 69 -1.04 -15.98 -8.11
C ASN A 69 -2.11 -14.89 -7.96
N ASN A 70 -1.95 -13.84 -8.75
CA ASN A 70 -2.83 -12.68 -8.72
C ASN A 70 -3.62 -12.70 -10.02
N PHE A 71 -4.86 -13.18 -9.99
CA PHE A 71 -5.76 -13.10 -11.15
C PHE A 71 -6.36 -11.69 -11.33
N PHE A 72 -6.06 -10.77 -10.43
CA PHE A 72 -6.50 -9.38 -10.51
C PHE A 72 -5.56 -8.57 -11.41
N ILE A 73 -6.12 -7.98 -12.47
CA ILE A 73 -5.43 -7.06 -13.37
C ILE A 73 -4.99 -5.84 -12.55
N PRO A 74 -3.69 -5.50 -12.48
CA PRO A 74 -3.25 -4.28 -11.80
C PRO A 74 -4.00 -3.08 -12.38
N ARG A 75 -4.78 -2.36 -11.56
CA ARG A 75 -5.31 -1.06 -11.97
C ARG A 75 -4.12 -0.20 -12.35
N ARG A 76 -4.01 0.16 -13.64
CA ARG A 76 -3.00 1.11 -14.13
C ARG A 76 -3.03 2.31 -13.21
N ARG A 77 -1.87 2.76 -12.71
CA ARG A 77 -1.79 4.03 -12.00
C ARG A 77 -2.45 5.09 -12.88
N PRO A 78 -3.37 5.91 -12.36
CA PRO A 78 -3.92 7.00 -13.14
C PRO A 78 -2.73 7.81 -13.64
N THR A 79 -2.68 8.03 -14.96
CA THR A 79 -1.67 8.90 -15.58
C THR A 79 -1.74 10.23 -14.83
N ARG A 80 -0.64 10.63 -14.18
CA ARG A 80 -0.51 11.97 -13.64
C ARG A 80 -0.79 12.92 -14.81
N LYS A 81 -1.92 13.63 -14.78
CA LYS A 81 -2.15 14.73 -15.73
C LYS A 81 -0.94 15.65 -15.59
N PRO A 82 -0.24 16.03 -16.68
CA PRO A 82 0.83 16.99 -16.59
C PRO A 82 0.25 18.24 -15.94
N VAL A 83 0.86 18.67 -14.83
CA VAL A 83 0.58 19.98 -14.26
C VAL A 83 0.96 20.96 -15.35
N THR A 84 -0.04 21.53 -16.02
CA THR A 84 0.15 22.65 -16.93
C THR A 84 0.92 23.69 -16.13
N ALA A 85 2.17 23.97 -16.53
CA ALA A 85 3.03 24.89 -15.83
C ALA A 85 2.24 26.20 -15.65
N LEU A 86 2.00 26.59 -14.39
CA LEU A 86 1.56 27.95 -14.10
C LEU A 86 2.60 28.86 -14.75
N SER A 87 2.20 29.66 -15.72
CA SER A 87 3.05 30.73 -16.23
C SER A 87 3.47 31.61 -15.06
N PRO A 88 4.76 31.98 -14.94
CA PRO A 88 5.18 32.89 -13.88
C PRO A 88 4.51 34.24 -14.12
N THR A 89 3.66 34.67 -13.18
CA THR A 89 3.17 36.05 -13.14
C THR A 89 4.32 36.97 -12.77
N ALA A 90 4.35 38.15 -13.40
CA ALA A 90 5.46 39.08 -13.50
C ALA A 90 5.81 39.85 -12.20
N ASP A 91 5.54 39.31 -11.02
CA ASP A 91 5.65 40.05 -9.74
C ASP A 91 6.97 39.81 -8.97
N SER A 92 7.94 39.07 -9.53
CA SER A 92 9.21 38.78 -8.82
C SER A 92 10.35 39.74 -9.13
N VAL A 93 10.12 40.83 -9.85
CA VAL A 93 11.18 41.78 -10.21
C VAL A 93 11.27 42.90 -9.16
N PHE A 94 12.47 43.04 -8.59
CA PHE A 94 12.97 44.12 -7.71
C PHE A 94 12.66 44.05 -6.20
N ARG A 95 13.62 43.47 -5.46
CA ARG A 95 14.09 44.06 -4.20
C ARG A 95 15.61 44.23 -4.24
N PRO A 96 16.15 45.45 -4.35
CA PRO A 96 17.59 45.66 -4.23
C PRO A 96 18.03 45.47 -2.77
N ARG A 97 19.00 44.56 -2.56
CA ARG A 97 19.74 44.46 -1.29
C ARG A 97 20.67 45.66 -1.17
N VAL A 98 20.35 46.59 -0.27
CA VAL A 98 21.30 47.61 0.16
C VAL A 98 22.26 46.95 1.15
N VAL A 99 23.52 46.78 0.74
CA VAL A 99 24.60 46.33 1.63
C VAL A 99 25.34 47.57 2.11
N ALA A 100 25.28 47.84 3.42
CA ALA A 100 26.05 48.90 4.05
C ALA A 100 27.55 48.57 3.97
N ARG A 101 28.37 49.52 3.48
CA ARG A 101 29.84 49.47 3.58
C ARG A 101 30.26 50.26 4.83
N VAL A 102 31.22 49.69 5.57
CA VAL A 102 31.98 50.29 6.66
C VAL A 102 33.08 51.17 6.07
#